data_AF-A0A368BQH4-F1
#
_entry.id   AF-A0A368BQH4-F1
#
_cell.length_a   1.000
_cell.length_b   1.000
_cell.length_c   1.000
_cell.angle_alpha   90.00
_cell.angle_beta   90.00
_cell.angle_gamma   90.00
#
_symmetry.space_group_name_H-M   'P 1'
#
loop_
_entity.id
_entity.type
_entity.pdbx_description
1 polymer ?
#
loop_
_entity_poly.entity_id
_entity_poly.type
_entity_poly.pdbx_seq_one_letter_code
_entity_poly.pdbx_strand_id
1 'polypeptide(L)'
;KDLLVNVNFPDLSSEQVMGTKITKLAKRGVPDTPDFLRSLESSKFYSFGPSGKILPGQVQTDIQAIEENYISITILDYNLSAEIDDWHLYKEFFNCE
;
A
#
# COMPACT_ATOMS: atom_id res chain seq x y z
N LYS A 1 2.63 17.95 12.77
CA LYS A 1 2.21 17.21 11.55
C LYS A 1 1.11 16.25 11.97
N ASP A 2 0.07 16.14 11.16
CA ASP A 2 -1.00 15.17 11.40
C ASP A 2 -0.60 13.89 10.68
N LEU A 3 0.13 13.03 11.41
CA LEU A 3 0.70 11.81 10.87
C LEU A 3 -0.14 10.60 11.27
N LEU A 4 -0.27 9.65 10.35
CA LEU A 4 -0.86 8.34 10.55
C LEU A 4 0.20 7.28 10.25
N VAL A 5 0.27 6.24 11.08
CA VAL A 5 1.07 5.06 10.79
C VAL A 5 0.14 3.97 10.24
N ASN A 6 0.35 3.61 8.98
CA ASN A 6 -0.29 2.47 8.35
C ASN A 6 0.60 1.24 8.50
N VAL A 7 0.05 0.14 9.01
CA VAL A 7 0.79 -1.10 9.28
C VAL A 7 0.13 -2.25 8.55
N ASN A 8 0.90 -3.01 7.76
CA ASN A 8 0.44 -4.23 7.13
C ASN A 8 1.26 -5.42 7.64
N PHE A 9 0.59 -6.51 7.97
CA PHE A 9 1.22 -7.77 8.38
C PHE A 9 1.13 -8.79 7.23
N PRO A 10 2.21 -9.53 6.93
CA PRO A 10 2.13 -10.64 6.00
C PRO A 10 1.30 -11.78 6.60
N ASP A 11 0.63 -12.57 5.75
CA ASP A 11 -0.19 -13.71 6.18
C ASP A 11 0.70 -14.92 6.53
N LEU A 12 1.42 -14.81 7.64
CA LEU A 12 2.45 -15.74 8.11
C LEU A 12 2.43 -15.85 9.65
N SER A 13 2.99 -16.93 10.19
CA SER A 13 3.23 -17.01 11.64
C SER A 13 4.35 -16.07 12.07
N SER A 14 4.40 -15.70 13.35
CA SER A 14 5.40 -14.78 13.90
C SER A 14 6.84 -15.21 13.63
N GLU A 15 7.11 -16.52 13.62
CA GLU A 15 8.45 -17.09 13.43
C GLU A 15 8.94 -16.99 11.98
N GLN A 16 8.01 -16.77 11.03
CA GLN A 16 8.28 -16.67 9.61
C GLN A 16 8.39 -15.21 9.14
N VAL A 17 8.03 -14.25 9.99
CA VAL A 17 8.16 -12.82 9.71
C VAL A 17 9.63 -12.42 9.79
N MET A 18 10.13 -11.82 8.71
CA MET A 18 11.55 -11.46 8.56
C MET A 18 11.96 -10.21 9.35
N GLY A 19 11.00 -9.44 9.85
CA GLY A 19 11.23 -8.21 10.61
C GLY A 19 10.23 -7.12 10.25
N THR A 20 10.61 -5.86 10.49
CA THR A 20 9.83 -4.67 10.12
C THR A 20 10.61 -3.81 9.11
N LYS A 21 9.89 -3.18 8.17
CA LYS A 21 10.46 -2.21 7.23
C LYS A 21 9.65 -0.91 7.23
N ILE A 22 10.36 0.23 7.24
CA ILE A 22 9.76 1.51 6.85
C ILE A 22 9.59 1.50 5.33
N THR A 23 8.39 1.80 4.87
CA THR A 23 8.01 1.71 3.46
C THR A 23 7.33 2.97 2.95
N LYS A 24 7.24 3.06 1.62
CA LYS A 24 6.44 4.05 0.91
C LYS A 24 5.14 3.40 0.42
N LEU A 25 4.08 4.20 0.31
CA LEU A 25 2.82 3.75 -0.28
C LEU A 25 3.02 3.36 -1.75
N ALA A 26 2.76 2.11 -2.11
CA ALA A 26 2.82 1.68 -3.49
C ALA A 26 1.78 2.38 -4.36
N LYS A 27 2.18 2.79 -5.56
CA LYS A 27 1.28 3.35 -6.59
C LYS A 27 0.87 2.25 -7.56
N ARG A 28 -0.44 2.18 -7.82
CA ARG A 28 -1.01 1.29 -8.84
C ARG A 28 -1.33 2.08 -10.10
N GLY A 29 -1.28 1.40 -11.24
CA GLY A 29 -1.67 1.94 -12.53
C GLY A 29 -3.19 2.09 -12.66
N VAL A 30 -3.63 2.29 -13.90
CA VAL A 30 -5.07 2.39 -14.21
C VAL A 30 -5.74 1.04 -13.92
N PRO A 31 -6.87 1.01 -13.18
CA PRO A 31 -7.65 -0.21 -13.00
C PRO A 31 -8.25 -0.70 -14.31
N ASP A 32 -8.64 -1.97 -14.34
CA ASP A 32 -9.34 -2.52 -15.50
C ASP A 32 -10.69 -1.82 -15.72
N THR A 33 -11.16 -1.84 -16.97
CA THR A 33 -12.47 -1.28 -17.31
C THR A 33 -13.56 -2.06 -16.56
N PRO A 34 -14.56 -1.41 -15.95
CA PRO A 34 -15.61 -2.11 -15.21
C PRO A 34 -16.37 -3.10 -16.09
N ASP A 35 -16.62 -4.30 -15.56
CA ASP A 35 -17.37 -5.33 -16.27
C ASP A 35 -18.85 -4.98 -16.29
N PHE A 36 -19.46 -4.99 -17.47
CA PHE A 36 -20.90 -4.83 -17.60
C PHE A 36 -21.62 -6.07 -17.07
N LEU A 37 -22.59 -5.85 -16.19
CA LEU A 37 -23.38 -6.92 -15.60
C LEU A 37 -24.73 -7.06 -16.28
N ARG A 38 -25.53 -5.99 -16.30
CA ARG A 38 -26.89 -6.01 -16.84
C ARG A 38 -27.46 -4.61 -17.03
N SER A 39 -28.58 -4.55 -17.75
CA SER A 39 -29.46 -3.38 -17.81
C SER A 39 -30.79 -3.67 -17.11
N LEU A 40 -31.35 -2.65 -16.46
CA LEU A 40 -32.71 -2.67 -15.92
C LEU A 40 -33.35 -1.32 -16.20
N GLU A 41 -34.38 -1.32 -17.05
CA GLU A 41 -35.02 -0.09 -17.56
C GLU A 41 -33.99 0.89 -18.14
N SER A 42 -33.88 2.09 -17.57
CA SER A 42 -32.94 3.14 -17.95
C SER A 42 -31.56 3.02 -17.28
N SER A 43 -31.36 2.02 -16.42
CA SER A 43 -30.11 1.83 -15.65
C SER A 43 -29.20 0.76 -16.25
N LYS A 44 -27.89 0.97 -16.15
CA LYS A 44 -26.84 -0.03 -16.45
C LYS A 44 -26.01 -0.29 -15.19
N PHE A 45 -25.68 -1.54 -14.95
CA PHE A 45 -24.96 -2.00 -13.77
C PHE A 45 -23.61 -2.57 -14.18
N TYR A 46 -22.58 -2.27 -13.40
CA TYR A 46 -21.21 -2.68 -13.64
C TYR A 46 -20.55 -3.16 -12.34
N SER A 47 -19.57 -4.06 -12.44
CA SER A 47 -18.67 -4.41 -11.33
C SER A 47 -17.27 -3.86 -11.59
N PHE A 48 -16.64 -3.34 -10.55
CA PHE A 48 -15.25 -2.89 -10.60
C PHE A 48 -14.33 -4.02 -10.10
N GLY A 49 -13.28 -4.29 -10.86
CA GLY A 49 -12.19 -5.17 -10.45
C GLY A 49 -11.18 -4.47 -9.54
N PRO A 50 -10.03 -5.13 -9.28
CA PRO A 50 -8.94 -4.57 -8.48
C PRO A 50 -8.35 -3.27 -9.07
N SER A 51 -7.67 -2.49 -8.23
CA SER A 51 -7.13 -1.14 -8.54
C SER A 51 -5.96 -1.10 -9.55
N GLY A 52 -5.78 -2.12 -10.39
CA GLY A 52 -4.70 -2.22 -11.37
C GLY A 52 -3.38 -2.77 -10.80
N LYS A 53 -2.42 -3.00 -11.70
CA LYS A 53 -1.08 -3.52 -11.37
C LYS A 53 -0.20 -2.44 -10.72
N ILE A 54 0.81 -2.88 -9.96
CA ILE A 54 1.82 -1.98 -9.37
C ILE A 54 2.61 -1.32 -10.51
N LEU A 55 2.85 -0.01 -10.42
CA LEU A 55 3.69 0.69 -11.39
C LEU A 55 5.16 0.19 -11.30
N PRO A 56 5.86 0.00 -12.43
CA PRO A 56 7.24 -0.48 -12.42
C PRO A 56 8.20 0.58 -11.85
N GLY A 57 9.37 0.12 -11.39
CA GLY A 57 10.45 1.01 -10.91
C GLY A 57 10.24 1.61 -9.53
N GLN A 58 9.17 1.22 -8.82
CA GLN A 58 9.00 1.56 -7.41
C GLN A 58 9.88 0.68 -6.52
N VAL A 59 10.39 1.26 -5.45
CA VAL A 59 11.29 0.61 -4.50
C VAL A 59 10.84 0.90 -3.07
N GLN A 60 11.11 -0.05 -2.17
CA GLN A 60 10.78 0.04 -0.74
C GLN A 60 9.30 0.30 -0.49
N THR A 61 8.43 -0.32 -1.29
CA THR A 61 6.98 -0.14 -1.10
C THR A 61 6.43 -1.08 -0.03
N ASP A 62 5.29 -0.70 0.52
CA ASP A 62 4.52 -1.53 1.44
C ASP A 62 4.20 -2.91 0.87
N ILE A 63 3.79 -2.98 -0.41
CA ILE A 63 3.52 -4.26 -1.07
C ILE A 63 4.79 -5.13 -1.19
N GLN A 64 5.93 -4.55 -1.57
CA GLN A 64 7.20 -5.29 -1.67
C GLN A 64 7.62 -5.87 -0.32
N ALA A 65 7.48 -5.10 0.76
CA ALA A 65 7.78 -5.60 2.10
C ALA A 65 6.92 -6.81 2.47
N ILE A 66 5.62 -6.79 2.16
CA ILE A 66 4.73 -7.93 2.38
C ILE A 66 5.13 -9.15 1.53
N GLU A 67 5.46 -8.94 0.25
CA GLU A 67 5.93 -10.02 -0.65
C GLU A 67 7.28 -10.61 -0.19
N GLU A 68 8.09 -9.83 0.53
CA GLU A 68 9.36 -10.24 1.14
C GLU A 68 9.20 -10.75 2.59
N ASN A 69 7.97 -10.95 3.08
CA ASN A 69 7.65 -11.46 4.43
C ASN A 69 8.01 -10.54 5.59
N TYR A 70 8.10 -9.22 5.36
CA TYR A 70 8.28 -8.21 6.38
C TYR A 70 6.95 -7.56 6.78
N ILE A 71 6.84 -7.12 8.04
CA ILE A 71 5.80 -6.17 8.45
C ILE A 71 6.12 -4.81 7.81
N SER A 72 5.16 -4.24 7.10
CA SER A 72 5.32 -2.94 6.45
C SER A 72 4.80 -1.82 7.36
N ILE A 73 5.60 -0.77 7.53
CA ILE A 73 5.23 0.45 8.27
C ILE A 73 5.35 1.65 7.33
N THR A 74 4.21 2.24 6.97
CA THR A 74 4.15 3.43 6.11
C THR A 74 3.66 4.63 6.92
N ILE A 75 4.45 5.69 6.99
CA ILE A 75 4.06 6.94 7.64
C ILE A 75 3.39 7.82 6.58
N LEU A 76 2.14 8.21 6.84
CA LEU A 76 1.31 9.02 5.97
C LEU A 76 1.05 10.39 6.61
N ASP A 77 1.13 11.44 5.81
CA ASP A 77 0.74 12.81 6.21
C ASP A 77 -0.65 13.12 5.66
N TYR A 78 -1.56 13.62 6.50
CA TYR A 78 -2.88 14.08 6.05
C TYR A 78 -2.81 15.30 5.12
N ASN A 79 -1.70 16.04 5.14
CA ASN A 79 -1.43 17.07 4.15
C ASN A 79 -1.00 16.43 2.82
N LEU A 80 -1.95 16.29 1.90
CA LEU A 80 -1.72 15.72 0.56
C LEU A 80 -0.78 16.56 -0.34
N SER A 81 -0.44 17.78 0.09
CA SER A 81 0.50 18.68 -0.60
C SER A 81 1.86 18.76 0.09
N ALA A 82 2.08 18.00 1.17
CA ALA A 82 3.38 17.94 1.82
C ALA A 82 4.43 17.35 0.87
N GLU A 83 5.67 17.82 0.99
CA GLU A 83 6.79 17.15 0.35
C GLU A 83 6.97 15.75 0.92
N ILE A 84 7.47 14.82 0.10
CA ILE A 84 7.75 13.46 0.54
C ILE A 84 8.87 13.52 1.57
N ASP A 85 8.52 13.33 2.83
CA ASP A 85 9.49 13.29 3.92
C ASP A 85 10.36 12.03 3.84
N ASP A 86 11.62 12.20 4.24
CA ASP A 86 12.49 11.08 4.52
C ASP A 86 12.15 10.48 5.90
N TRP A 87 11.41 9.38 5.89
CA TRP A 87 11.01 8.65 7.09
C TRP A 87 12.12 7.81 7.73
N HIS A 88 13.36 7.87 7.23
CA HIS A 88 14.49 7.13 7.80
C HIS A 88 14.75 7.45 9.28
N LEU A 89 14.40 8.67 9.73
CA LEU A 89 14.48 9.08 11.14
C LEU A 89 13.61 8.21 12.08
N TYR A 90 12.59 7.53 11.55
CA TYR A 90 11.69 6.70 12.34
C TYR A 90 12.12 5.23 12.41
N LYS A 91 13.15 4.81 11.66
CA LYS A 91 13.60 3.41 11.65
C LYS A 91 13.95 2.87 13.04
N GLU A 92 14.65 3.68 13.84
CA GLU A 92 15.05 3.30 15.20
C GLU A 92 13.84 3.08 16.13
N PHE A 93 12.77 3.86 15.97
CA PHE A 93 11.57 3.72 16.82
C PHE A 93 10.79 2.43 16.56
N PHE A 94 10.87 1.90 15.34
CA PHE A 94 10.15 0.71 14.93
C PHE A 94 11.05 -0.53 14.80
N ASN A 95 12.31 -0.42 15.22
CA ASN A 95 13.34 -1.46 15.09
C ASN A 95 13.42 -2.02 13.66
N CYS A 96 13.32 -1.15 12.65
CA CYS A 96 13.36 -1.55 11.26
C CYS A 96 14.79 -1.79 10.78
N GLU A 97 14.98 -2.82 9.95
CA GLU A 97 16.21 -3.05 9.18
C GLU A 97 16.45 -1.94 8.12
#